data_AF-A0A0N1B026-F1
#
_entry.id   AF-A0A0N1B026-F1
#
_cell.length_a   1.000
_cell.length_b   1.000
_cell.length_c   1.000
_cell.angle_alpha   90.00
_cell.angle_beta   90.00
_cell.angle_gamma   90.00
#
_symmetry.space_group_name_H-M   'P 1'
#
loop_
_entity.id
_entity.type
_entity.pdbx_description
1 polymer ?
#
loop_
_entity_poly.entity_id
_entity_poly.type
_entity_poly.pdbx_seq_one_letter_code
_entity_poly.pdbx_strand_id
1 'polypeptide(L)'
;MKFILLESRGGNYLVVAENVAWLRTAENGQTTVGIVGGQPLLVVGSVDEVAAKILGASAQEEAPVAQPVTTEGLVTAQPAPRPEPEPISPPPAPAPEPATMEPPAVIAPKREASERPRPARAQPMSLSDRLAMAAAPKVKAGTQRFMGMSE
;
A
#
# COMPACT_ATOMS: atom_id res chain seq x y z
N MET A 1 14.22 7.48 11.87
CA MET A 1 12.98 7.13 11.13
C MET A 1 13.17 7.53 9.68
N LYS A 2 12.98 6.59 8.74
CA LYS A 2 13.29 6.79 7.32
C LYS A 2 12.00 7.06 6.53
N PHE A 3 11.89 8.23 5.92
CA PHE A 3 10.72 8.64 5.14
C PHE A 3 10.98 8.50 3.65
N ILE A 4 9.96 8.05 2.92
CA ILE A 4 9.97 7.89 1.47
C ILE A 4 8.88 8.76 0.88
N LEU A 5 9.24 9.54 -0.13
CA LEU A 5 8.29 10.28 -0.95
C LEU A 5 7.69 9.34 -2.00
N LEU A 6 6.40 9.09 -1.93
CA LEU A 6 5.64 8.28 -2.88
C LEU A 6 4.66 9.16 -3.65
N GLU A 7 4.79 9.14 -4.98
CA GLU A 7 3.94 9.91 -5.88
C GLU A 7 2.61 9.17 -6.09
N SER A 8 1.51 9.82 -5.74
CA SER A 8 0.16 9.30 -5.96
C SER A 8 -0.63 10.29 -6.78
N ARG A 9 -1.68 9.80 -7.46
CA ARG A 9 -2.63 10.66 -8.18
C ARG A 9 -3.35 11.66 -7.28
N GLY A 10 -3.45 11.37 -5.98
CA GLY A 10 -4.04 12.27 -4.99
C GLY A 10 -3.05 13.25 -4.35
N GLY A 11 -1.79 13.30 -4.80
CA GLY A 11 -0.72 14.11 -4.21
C GLY A 11 0.46 13.26 -3.73
N ASN A 12 1.56 13.90 -3.37
CA ASN A 12 2.75 13.20 -2.89
C ASN A 12 2.63 12.88 -1.39
N TYR A 13 2.94 11.64 -1.02
CA TYR A 13 2.86 11.16 0.35
C TYR A 13 4.24 10.87 0.92
N LEU A 14 4.47 11.28 2.16
CA LEU A 14 5.66 10.89 2.94
C LEU A 14 5.28 9.70 3.83
N VAL A 15 5.81 8.53 3.50
CA VAL A 15 5.53 7.28 4.22
C VAL A 15 6.79 6.80 4.90
N VAL A 16 6.69 6.36 6.15
CA VAL A 16 7.81 5.75 6.86
C VAL A 16 8.05 4.36 6.30
N ALA A 17 9.28 4.05 5.88
CA ALA A 17 9.64 2.77 5.28
C ALA A 17 9.24 1.57 6.15
N GLU A 18 9.49 1.69 7.45
CA GLU A 18 9.19 0.67 8.46
C GLU A 18 7.68 0.46 8.67
N ASN A 19 6.83 1.40 8.24
CA ASN A 19 5.38 1.34 8.43
C ASN A 19 4.65 0.72 7.21
N VAL A 20 5.39 0.32 6.18
CA VAL A 20 4.83 -0.35 5.00
C VAL A 20 4.67 -1.85 5.30
N ALA A 21 3.44 -2.34 5.21
CA ALA A 21 3.09 -3.72 5.53
C ALA A 21 3.12 -4.65 4.32
N TRP A 22 2.67 -4.16 3.17
CA TRP A 22 2.56 -4.95 1.94
C TRP A 22 2.44 -4.06 0.71
N LEU A 23 2.80 -4.61 -0.45
CA LEU A 23 2.62 -4.01 -1.77
C LEU A 23 1.77 -4.93 -2.63
N ARG A 24 0.88 -4.37 -3.45
CA ARG A 24 0.08 -5.12 -4.44
C ARG A 24 0.01 -4.36 -5.75
N THR A 25 0.08 -5.09 -6.86
CA THR A 25 -0.18 -4.53 -8.18
C THR A 25 -1.63 -4.06 -8.26
N ALA A 26 -1.83 -2.83 -8.71
CA ALA A 26 -3.14 -2.27 -9.02
C ALA A 26 -3.29 -2.14 -10.55
N GLU A 27 -4.49 -1.76 -10.97
CA GLU A 27 -4.78 -1.54 -12.39
C GLU A 27 -4.04 -0.31 -12.91
N ASN A 28 -3.76 -0.29 -14.22
CA ASN A 28 -3.14 0.85 -14.93
C ASN A 28 -1.69 1.17 -14.49
N GLY A 29 -0.91 0.16 -14.11
CA GLY A 29 0.50 0.34 -13.74
C GLY A 29 0.71 1.10 -12.44
N GLN A 30 -0.26 1.00 -11.52
CA GLN A 30 -0.16 1.55 -10.17
C GLN A 30 0.13 0.44 -9.16
N THR A 31 0.58 0.85 -7.97
CA THR A 31 0.84 -0.03 -6.85
C THR A 31 0.03 0.41 -5.65
N THR A 32 -0.67 -0.53 -5.03
CA THR A 32 -1.33 -0.31 -3.74
C THR A 32 -0.32 -0.57 -2.62
N VAL A 33 -0.04 0.46 -1.83
CA VAL A 33 0.85 0.40 -0.67
C VAL A 33 0.01 0.31 0.60
N GLY A 34 0.09 -0.84 1.27
CA GLY A 34 -0.56 -1.05 2.57
C GLY A 34 0.28 -0.48 3.70
N ILE A 35 -0.32 0.39 4.51
CA ILE A 35 0.29 0.97 5.71
C ILE A 35 -0.27 0.24 6.94
N VAL A 36 0.58 -0.05 7.94
CA VAL A 36 0.12 -0.68 9.19
C VAL A 36 -0.91 0.22 9.88
N GLY A 37 -2.11 -0.34 10.13
CA GLY A 37 -3.18 0.35 10.84
C GLY A 37 -3.85 1.51 10.08
N GLY A 38 -3.55 1.68 8.79
CA GLY A 38 -4.06 2.79 7.97
C GLY A 38 -4.79 2.35 6.70
N GLN A 39 -5.28 3.35 5.97
CA GLN A 39 -5.85 3.16 4.63
C GLN A 39 -4.71 2.92 3.61
N PRO A 40 -4.82 1.94 2.71
CA PRO A 40 -3.86 1.76 1.63
C PRO A 40 -3.82 2.95 0.66
N LEU A 41 -2.62 3.28 0.18
CA LEU A 41 -2.37 4.34 -0.78
C LEU A 41 -2.18 3.78 -2.19
N LEU A 42 -2.71 4.48 -3.19
CA LEU A 42 -2.48 4.17 -4.60
C LEU A 42 -1.31 5.02 -5.11
N VAL A 43 -0.20 4.37 -5.44
CA VAL A 43 1.04 5.02 -5.87
C VAL A 43 1.24 4.75 -7.36
N VAL A 44 1.73 5.76 -8.08
CA VAL A 44 2.06 5.63 -9.50
C VAL A 44 3.36 4.85 -9.64
N GLY A 45 3.37 3.84 -10.51
CA GLY A 45 4.54 2.99 -10.75
C GLY A 45 4.27 1.52 -10.44
N SER A 46 5.17 0.68 -10.95
CA SER A 46 5.17 -0.76 -10.73
C SER A 46 5.59 -1.11 -9.31
N VAL A 47 5.24 -2.32 -8.86
CA VAL A 47 5.57 -2.80 -7.51
C VAL A 47 7.09 -2.82 -7.30
N ASP A 48 7.85 -3.18 -8.32
CA ASP A 48 9.32 -3.24 -8.28
C ASP A 48 9.95 -1.86 -8.08
N GLU A 49 9.48 -0.84 -8.78
CA GLU A 49 9.96 0.53 -8.63
C GLU A 49 9.66 1.08 -7.23
N VAL A 50 8.46 0.81 -6.71
CA VAL A 50 8.06 1.25 -5.37
C VAL A 50 8.86 0.50 -4.30
N ALA A 51 9.07 -0.80 -4.46
CA ALA A 51 9.89 -1.60 -3.55
C ALA A 51 11.35 -1.13 -3.54
N ALA A 52 11.92 -0.84 -4.71
CA ALA A 52 13.27 -0.31 -4.84
C ALA A 52 13.43 1.04 -4.11
N LYS A 53 12.44 1.94 -4.20
CA LYS A 53 12.44 3.21 -3.45
C LYS A 53 12.39 2.98 -1.94
N ILE A 54 11.57 2.04 -1.47
CA ILE A 54 11.45 1.72 -0.04
C ILE A 54 12.76 1.12 0.50
N LEU A 55 13.34 0.16 -0.22
CA LEU A 55 14.60 -0.50 0.17
C LEU A 55 15.79 0.47 0.09
N GLY A 56 15.85 1.29 -0.97
CA GLY A 56 16.89 2.31 -1.12
C GLY A 56 16.87 3.32 0.02
N ALA A 57 15.70 3.87 0.35
CA ALA A 57 15.56 4.77 1.48
C ALA A 57 15.88 4.08 2.82
N SER A 58 15.60 2.78 2.94
CA SER A 58 15.93 1.99 4.13
C SER A 58 17.44 1.71 4.26
N ALA A 59 18.16 1.61 3.15
CA ALA A 59 19.60 1.29 3.11
C ALA A 59 20.52 2.53 3.13
N GLN A 60 20.02 3.72 2.79
CA GLN A 60 20.81 4.96 2.62
C GLN A 60 21.49 5.54 3.89
N GLU A 61 21.61 4.78 4.99
CA GLU A 61 22.32 5.19 6.20
C GLU A 61 23.57 4.35 6.50
N GLU A 62 24.16 3.72 5.48
CA GLU A 62 25.52 3.19 5.53
C GLU A 62 26.35 3.77 4.37
N ALA A 63 26.51 5.10 4.38
CA ALA A 63 27.62 5.73 3.68
C ALA A 63 28.72 5.98 4.70
N PRO A 64 29.83 5.21 4.69
CA PRO A 64 30.99 5.54 5.49
C PRO A 64 31.54 6.89 5.04
N VAL A 65 31.83 7.73 6.03
CA VAL A 65 32.72 8.87 5.91
C VAL A 65 34.10 8.35 5.47
N ALA A 66 34.40 8.39 4.18
CA ALA A 66 35.75 8.13 3.68
C ALA A 66 36.03 9.04 2.48
N GLN A 67 36.66 10.17 2.78
CA GLN A 67 37.42 10.93 1.78
C GLN A 67 38.49 10.01 1.18
N PRO A 68 38.78 10.15 -0.12
CA PRO A 68 40.17 10.29 -0.48
C PRO A 68 40.41 11.61 -1.21
N VAL A 69 41.37 12.35 -0.65
CA VAL A 69 42.19 13.32 -1.35
C VAL A 69 42.78 12.68 -2.61
N THR A 70 42.48 13.24 -3.79
CA THR A 70 43.32 13.06 -4.98
C THR A 70 43.45 14.40 -5.66
N THR A 71 44.65 14.96 -5.48
CA THR A 71 45.22 16.10 -6.20
C THR A 71 45.48 15.72 -7.67
N GLU A 72 45.45 16.75 -8.53
CA GLU A 72 45.95 16.82 -9.92
C GLU A 72 45.07 16.31 -11.07
N GLY A 73 44.74 17.25 -11.95
CA GLY A 73 44.02 17.01 -13.20
C GLY A 73 43.62 18.31 -13.90
N LEU A 74 44.63 19.08 -14.31
CA LEU A 74 44.51 20.35 -15.03
C LEU A 74 43.79 20.16 -16.38
N VAL A 75 42.57 20.69 -16.54
CA VAL A 75 42.00 20.99 -17.86
C VAL A 75 41.20 22.29 -17.81
N THR A 76 41.75 23.30 -18.47
CA THR A 76 41.10 24.53 -18.91
C THR A 76 39.87 24.24 -19.76
N ALA A 77 38.69 24.67 -19.32
CA ALA A 77 37.52 24.85 -20.18
C ALA A 77 36.66 26.02 -19.67
N GLN A 78 36.97 27.20 -20.22
CA GLN A 78 36.06 28.27 -20.65
C GLN A 78 34.75 28.51 -19.86
N PRO A 79 34.56 29.68 -19.23
CA PRO A 79 33.25 30.05 -18.68
C PRO A 79 32.28 30.37 -19.84
N ALA A 80 31.33 29.47 -20.10
CA ALA A 80 30.18 29.78 -20.92
C ALA A 80 29.23 30.72 -20.15
N PRO A 81 28.79 31.84 -20.74
CA PRO A 81 27.90 32.78 -20.09
C PRO A 81 26.49 32.21 -19.90
N ARG A 82 26.05 32.27 -18.63
CA ARG A 82 24.69 32.49 -18.09
C ARG A 82 23.50 32.28 -19.06
N PRO A 83 22.59 31.32 -18.78
CA PRO A 83 21.30 31.29 -19.47
C PRO A 83 20.52 32.58 -19.15
N GLU A 84 20.17 33.28 -20.22
CA GLU A 84 19.27 34.43 -20.25
C GLU A 84 17.87 33.97 -19.79
N PRO A 85 17.20 34.72 -18.89
CA PRO A 85 15.87 34.35 -18.41
C PRO A 85 14.86 34.35 -19.56
N GLU A 86 14.12 33.24 -19.68
CA GLU A 86 13.07 33.04 -20.68
C GLU A 86 11.99 34.15 -20.60
N PRO A 87 11.47 34.63 -21.75
CA PRO A 87 10.35 35.54 -21.76
C PRO A 87 9.09 34.85 -21.21
N ILE A 88 8.62 35.36 -20.07
CA ILE A 88 7.35 34.98 -19.44
C ILE A 88 6.24 35.30 -20.45
N SER A 89 5.64 34.27 -21.04
CA SER A 89 4.41 34.43 -21.80
C SER A 89 3.28 34.81 -20.82
N PRO A 90 2.49 35.86 -21.09
CA PRO A 90 1.34 36.19 -20.26
C PRO A 90 0.32 35.04 -20.28
N PRO A 91 -0.37 34.77 -19.17
CA PRO A 91 -1.40 33.74 -19.13
C PRO A 91 -2.52 34.04 -20.14
N PRO A 92 -3.07 33.03 -20.84
CA PRO A 92 -4.22 33.22 -21.69
C PRO A 92 -5.43 33.70 -20.86
N ALA A 93 -6.20 34.62 -21.45
CA ALA A 93 -7.41 35.16 -20.86
C ALA A 93 -8.42 34.05 -20.49
N PRO A 94 -9.21 34.21 -19.40
CA PRO A 94 -10.28 33.28 -19.07
C PRO A 94 -11.38 33.38 -20.12
N ALA A 95 -11.64 32.28 -20.81
CA ALA A 95 -12.79 32.09 -21.69
C ALA A 95 -13.79 31.12 -21.02
N PRO A 96 -15.08 31.18 -21.40
CA PRO A 96 -16.21 31.32 -20.51
C PRO A 96 -16.64 30.03 -19.77
N GLU A 97 -17.34 30.26 -18.66
CA GLU A 97 -18.02 29.25 -17.86
C GLU A 97 -18.81 28.26 -18.74
N PRO A 98 -18.58 26.94 -18.63
CA PRO A 98 -19.44 25.97 -19.28
C PRO A 98 -20.82 26.04 -18.62
N ALA A 99 -21.81 26.34 -19.45
CA ALA A 99 -23.23 26.27 -19.12
C ALA A 99 -23.55 24.96 -18.38
N THR A 100 -24.29 25.10 -17.28
CA THR A 100 -24.94 24.01 -16.57
C THR A 100 -25.82 23.23 -17.54
N MET A 101 -25.31 22.14 -18.10
CA MET A 101 -26.14 21.09 -18.68
C MET A 101 -26.68 20.27 -17.52
N GLU A 102 -27.98 20.40 -17.30
CA GLU A 102 -28.78 19.49 -16.46
C GLU A 102 -28.48 18.04 -16.86
N PRO A 103 -28.17 17.14 -15.89
CA PRO A 103 -28.07 15.73 -16.20
C PRO A 103 -29.47 15.17 -16.51
N PRO A 104 -29.65 14.43 -17.62
CA PRO A 104 -30.90 13.72 -17.87
C PRO A 104 -31.12 12.64 -16.81
N ALA A 105 -32.40 12.47 -16.49
CA ALA A 105 -32.98 11.53 -15.55
C ALA A 105 -32.22 10.21 -15.38
N VAL A 106 -31.93 9.90 -14.11
CA VAL A 106 -31.49 8.60 -13.62
C VAL A 106 -32.53 7.54 -13.99
N ILE A 107 -32.29 6.79 -15.07
CA ILE A 107 -32.93 5.48 -15.26
C ILE A 107 -32.20 4.53 -14.32
N ALA A 108 -32.74 4.34 -13.13
CA ALA A 108 -32.28 3.33 -12.20
C ALA A 108 -32.46 1.95 -12.84
N PRO A 109 -31.40 1.13 -13.05
CA PRO A 109 -31.59 -0.27 -13.31
C PRO A 109 -32.18 -0.90 -12.05
N LYS A 110 -33.36 -1.49 -12.20
CA LYS A 110 -34.02 -2.36 -11.24
C LYS A 110 -33.06 -3.51 -10.92
N ARG A 111 -32.19 -3.32 -9.93
CA ARG A 111 -31.35 -4.39 -9.38
C ARG A 111 -32.30 -5.36 -8.68
N GLU A 112 -32.60 -6.44 -9.38
CA GLU A 112 -33.11 -7.66 -8.76
C GLU A 112 -32.20 -7.99 -7.57
N ALA A 113 -32.80 -7.98 -6.38
CA ALA A 113 -32.16 -8.36 -5.15
C ALA A 113 -31.80 -9.85 -5.27
N SER A 114 -30.58 -10.11 -5.75
CA SER A 114 -29.96 -11.42 -5.59
C SER A 114 -29.76 -11.61 -4.08
N GLU A 115 -30.65 -12.40 -3.47
CA GLU A 115 -30.55 -12.90 -2.11
C GLU A 115 -29.25 -13.72 -1.99
N ARG A 116 -28.13 -13.04 -1.80
CA ARG A 116 -26.92 -13.69 -1.30
C ARG A 116 -27.20 -14.10 0.14
N PRO A 117 -27.04 -15.39 0.50
CA PRO A 117 -27.23 -15.82 1.88
C PRO A 117 -26.27 -15.02 2.77
N ARG A 118 -26.83 -14.29 3.73
CA ARG A 118 -26.02 -13.59 4.73
C ARG A 118 -25.19 -14.64 5.46
N PRO A 119 -23.85 -14.52 5.54
CA PRO A 119 -23.09 -15.40 6.43
C PRO A 119 -23.63 -15.21 7.84
N ALA A 120 -24.09 -16.30 8.45
CA ALA A 120 -24.55 -16.30 9.83
C ALA A 120 -23.46 -15.68 10.69
N ARG A 121 -23.80 -14.61 11.42
CA ARG A 121 -22.93 -14.00 12.42
C ARG A 121 -22.56 -15.10 13.42
N ALA A 122 -21.33 -15.60 13.35
CA ALA A 122 -20.78 -16.43 14.40
C ALA A 122 -20.80 -15.60 15.69
N GLN A 123 -21.63 -16.00 16.66
CA GLN A 123 -21.62 -15.37 17.96
C GLN A 123 -20.22 -15.54 18.57
N PRO A 124 -19.56 -14.46 19.01
CA PRO A 124 -18.29 -14.59 19.69
C PRO A 124 -18.54 -15.29 21.04
N MET A 125 -18.04 -16.52 21.17
CA MET A 125 -18.05 -17.22 22.46
C MET A 125 -17.38 -16.35 23.52
N SER A 126 -18.03 -16.27 24.69
CA SER A 126 -17.48 -15.58 25.85
C SER A 126 -16.17 -16.22 26.29
N LEU A 127 -15.30 -15.47 26.98
CA LEU A 127 -14.08 -16.04 27.57
C LEU A 127 -14.38 -17.18 28.55
N SER A 128 -15.53 -17.09 29.24
CA SER A 128 -16.02 -18.13 30.14
C SER A 128 -16.36 -19.43 29.41
N ASP A 129 -17.03 -19.36 28.25
CA ASP A 129 -17.31 -20.54 27.41
C ASP A 129 -16.03 -21.22 26.92
N ARG A 130 -15.01 -20.41 26.56
CA ARG A 130 -13.72 -20.94 26.09
C ARG A 130 -12.97 -21.67 27.20
N LEU A 131 -12.99 -21.18 28.43
CA LEU A 131 -12.38 -21.87 29.57
C LEU A 131 -13.10 -23.18 29.90
N ALA A 132 -14.44 -23.20 29.82
CA ALA A 132 -15.23 -24.40 30.08
C ALA A 132 -14.94 -25.52 29.06
N MET A 133 -14.82 -25.18 27.77
CA MET A 133 -14.45 -26.17 26.74
C MET A 133 -13.02 -26.71 26.91
N ALA A 134 -12.08 -25.89 27.39
CA ALA A 134 -10.70 -26.32 27.63
C ALA A 134 -10.57 -27.28 28.83
N ALA A 135 -11.51 -27.22 29.77
CA ALA A 135 -11.50 -28.05 30.98
C ALA A 135 -12.16 -29.44 30.80
N ALA A 136 -12.78 -29.72 29.64
CA ALA A 136 -13.44 -31.00 29.42
C ALA A 136 -12.42 -32.12 29.14
N PRO A 137 -12.34 -33.18 30.00
CA PRO A 137 -11.47 -34.31 29.73
C PRO A 137 -11.96 -35.06 28.48
N LYS A 138 -11.14 -35.08 27.43
CA LYS A 138 -11.36 -35.92 26.24
C LYS A 138 -11.18 -37.38 26.63
N VAL A 139 -12.25 -38.01 27.10
CA VAL A 139 -12.28 -39.46 27.31
C VAL A 139 -12.21 -40.12 25.94
N LYS A 140 -11.05 -40.70 25.62
CA LYS A 140 -10.81 -41.40 24.36
C LYS A 140 -11.62 -42.70 24.36
N ALA A 141 -12.84 -42.62 23.84
CA ALA A 141 -13.68 -43.78 23.56
C ALA A 141 -13.01 -44.63 22.47
N GLY A 142 -12.16 -45.57 22.87
CA GLY A 142 -11.40 -46.36 21.91
C GLY A 142 -10.32 -47.26 22.51
N THR A 143 -10.63 -48.01 23.56
CA THR A 143 -9.84 -49.18 23.97
C THR A 143 -10.70 -50.07 24.87
N GLN A 144 -11.62 -50.79 24.23
CA GLN A 144 -12.34 -51.89 24.87
C GLN A 144 -12.63 -52.96 23.82
N ARG A 145 -11.56 -53.55 23.28
CA ARG A 145 -11.63 -54.78 22.47
C ARG A 145 -10.33 -55.57 22.61
N PHE A 146 -9.99 -55.99 23.83
CA PHE A 146 -9.09 -57.11 24.04
C PHE A 146 -9.31 -57.65 25.45
N MET A 147 -10.23 -58.61 25.57
CA MET A 147 -10.14 -59.77 26.47
C MET A 147 -11.45 -60.55 26.42
N GLY A 148 -11.37 -61.79 25.96
CA GLY A 148 -12.29 -62.83 26.43
C GLY A 148 -12.96 -63.67 25.35
N MET A 149 -12.73 -64.98 25.48
CA MET A 149 -13.57 -66.12 25.06
C MET A 149 -13.28 -66.63 23.63
N SER A 150 -12.55 -67.74 23.44
CA SER A 150 -12.93 -69.14 23.76
C SER A 150 -14.24 -69.48 23.02
N GLU A 151 -14.30 -70.43 22.08
CA GLU A 151 -13.84 -71.83 22.08
C GLU A 151 -13.91 -72.36 20.63
#